data_AF-A0A6L6ZVW8-F1
#
_entry.id   AF-A0A6L6ZVW8-F1
#
_cell.length_a   1.000
_cell.length_b   1.000
_cell.length_c   1.000
_cell.angle_alpha   90.00
_cell.angle_beta   90.00
_cell.angle_gamma   90.00
#
_symmetry.space_group_name_H-M   'P 1'
#
loop_
_entity.id
_entity.type
_entity.pdbx_description
1 polymer ?
#
loop_
_entity_poly.entity_id
_entity_poly.type
_entity_poly.pdbx_seq_one_letter_code
_entity_poly.pdbx_strand_id
1 'polypeptide(L)'
;GVDPLGGSGIEYWKRIGEYYNLNLTIVNDQVDQTFRFMHLDKDGAIRMDCSSECAMAGLLALRDKFDLAFANDPDYDRHGIVTPAGLMNPNHYLAVAINYLFQHRPQWGKDVAVGKTLVSSAMIDRVVNDLGRKLVEVPVGFKWFVDGLFDGSFGFGGEESAGASFLRFDGTPWSTDKDGIIMCLLAAEITAVTGKNPQEHYNELAKRFGAPSYNRLQAAATSAQKAALSKLSPEMVSASTLAGDPITARLTAAPGNGASIGGLKVMTDNGWFAARPSGTEDAYKIYCESFLGEEHRKQIEKEAVEIVSEVLKNA
;
A
#
# COMPACT_ATOMS: atom_id res chain seq x y z
N GLY A 1 15.29 -9.33 -12.54
CA GLY A 1 16.44 -9.24 -11.62
C GLY A 1 15.97 -9.08 -10.20
N VAL A 2 16.83 -9.29 -9.21
CA VAL A 2 16.48 -9.08 -7.80
C VAL A 2 17.62 -8.45 -7.03
N ASP A 3 17.31 -7.45 -6.19
CA ASP A 3 18.21 -6.98 -5.14
C ASP A 3 17.72 -7.53 -3.79
N PRO A 4 18.44 -8.49 -3.18
CA PRO A 4 18.07 -9.06 -1.88
C PRO A 4 18.19 -8.09 -0.69
N LEU A 5 18.81 -6.91 -0.88
CA LEU A 5 19.11 -5.91 0.14
C LEU A 5 19.80 -6.48 1.40
N GLY A 6 20.58 -7.56 1.22
CA GLY A 6 21.27 -8.30 2.30
C GLY A 6 20.34 -8.86 3.37
N GLY A 7 19.06 -9.04 3.06
CA GLY A 7 18.06 -9.53 3.99
C GLY A 7 17.96 -11.06 4.07
N SER A 8 17.03 -11.53 4.91
CA SER A 8 16.89 -12.93 5.31
C SER A 8 16.56 -13.90 4.18
N GLY A 9 15.88 -13.44 3.12
CA GLY A 9 15.46 -14.28 2.00
C GLY A 9 16.43 -14.36 0.81
N ILE A 10 17.69 -13.94 0.95
CA ILE A 10 18.68 -14.04 -0.14
C ILE A 10 18.81 -15.47 -0.68
N GLU A 11 18.87 -16.47 0.20
CA GLU A 11 18.94 -17.88 -0.19
C GLU A 11 17.62 -18.41 -0.77
N TYR A 12 16.48 -17.81 -0.39
CA TYR A 12 15.20 -18.10 -1.01
C TYR A 12 15.21 -17.70 -2.49
N TRP A 13 15.71 -16.50 -2.83
CA TRP A 13 15.82 -16.08 -4.23
C TRP A 13 16.76 -16.96 -5.04
N LYS A 14 17.91 -17.37 -4.48
CA LYS A 14 18.81 -18.35 -5.11
C LYS A 14 18.08 -19.66 -5.39
N ARG A 15 17.38 -20.21 -4.40
CA ARG A 15 16.65 -21.47 -4.52
C ARG A 15 15.47 -21.38 -5.46
N ILE A 16 14.75 -20.26 -5.50
CA ILE A 16 13.64 -20.03 -6.44
C ILE A 16 14.17 -20.01 -7.87
N GLY A 17 15.27 -19.28 -8.13
CA GLY A 17 15.91 -19.24 -9.45
C GLY A 17 16.35 -20.64 -9.92
N GLU A 18 17.00 -21.39 -9.03
CA GLU A 18 17.47 -22.77 -9.28
C GLU A 18 16.31 -23.76 -9.50
N TYR A 19 15.40 -23.86 -8.54
CA TYR A 19 14.34 -24.89 -8.51
C TYR A 19 13.36 -24.74 -9.67
N TYR A 20 12.96 -23.51 -9.98
CA TYR A 20 12.03 -23.23 -11.08
C TYR A 20 12.75 -22.95 -12.42
N ASN A 21 14.09 -23.08 -12.46
CA ASN A 21 14.92 -22.80 -13.63
C ASN A 21 14.60 -21.44 -14.28
N LEU A 22 14.49 -20.40 -13.46
CA LEU A 22 14.15 -19.05 -13.91
C LEU A 22 15.41 -18.30 -14.35
N ASN A 23 15.27 -17.47 -15.38
CA ASN A 23 16.27 -16.46 -15.71
C ASN A 23 16.23 -15.31 -14.68
N LEU A 24 16.62 -15.62 -13.45
CA LEU A 24 16.60 -14.71 -12.30
C LEU A 24 18.03 -14.39 -11.86
N THR A 25 18.44 -13.14 -12.05
CA THR A 25 19.76 -12.64 -11.61
C THR A 25 19.65 -11.87 -10.31
N ILE A 26 20.42 -12.30 -9.30
CA ILE A 26 20.71 -11.51 -8.10
C ILE A 26 21.75 -10.45 -8.46
N VAL A 27 21.41 -9.17 -8.30
CA VAL A 27 22.32 -8.06 -8.69
C VAL A 27 23.40 -7.80 -7.65
N ASN A 28 23.18 -8.23 -6.42
CA ASN A 28 24.06 -8.07 -5.28
C ASN A 28 23.83 -9.22 -4.29
N ASP A 29 24.87 -10.00 -3.99
CA ASP A 29 24.79 -11.16 -3.09
C ASP A 29 25.38 -10.90 -1.70
N GLN A 30 25.64 -9.63 -1.38
CA GLN A 30 26.25 -9.22 -0.13
C GLN A 30 25.35 -9.49 1.08
N VAL A 31 25.95 -10.06 2.13
CA VAL A 31 25.39 -10.13 3.48
C VAL A 31 26.40 -9.47 4.40
N ASP A 32 26.10 -8.25 4.84
CA ASP A 32 26.97 -7.46 5.71
C ASP A 32 26.10 -6.79 6.78
N GLN A 33 26.42 -7.04 8.06
CA GLN A 33 25.69 -6.49 9.21
C GLN A 33 25.79 -4.96 9.31
N THR A 34 26.77 -4.35 8.65
CA THR A 34 26.87 -2.89 8.50
C THR A 34 26.03 -2.34 7.36
N PHE A 35 25.51 -3.20 6.48
CA PHE A 35 24.78 -2.82 5.26
C PHE A 35 25.52 -1.80 4.36
N ARG A 36 26.87 -1.85 4.35
CA ARG A 36 27.71 -0.87 3.62
C ARG A 36 27.49 -0.79 2.11
N PHE A 37 26.81 -1.77 1.53
CA PHE A 37 26.47 -1.82 0.10
C PHE A 37 25.24 -0.97 -0.23
N MET A 38 24.46 -0.56 0.78
CA MET A 38 23.25 0.23 0.58
C MET A 38 23.56 1.63 0.09
N HIS A 39 22.68 2.14 -0.77
CA HIS A 39 22.57 3.58 -0.97
C HIS A 39 21.80 4.18 0.22
N LEU A 40 22.13 5.42 0.58
CA LEU A 40 21.45 6.12 1.68
C LEU A 40 20.00 6.43 1.32
N ASP A 41 19.11 6.33 2.30
CA ASP A 41 17.70 6.70 2.16
C ASP A 41 17.52 8.23 2.16
N LYS A 42 16.30 8.71 1.95
CA LYS A 42 15.94 10.13 1.82
C LYS A 42 16.41 11.06 2.94
N ASP A 43 16.64 10.52 4.14
CA ASP A 43 17.13 11.23 5.33
C ASP A 43 18.64 11.03 5.58
N GLY A 44 19.34 10.38 4.65
CA GLY A 44 20.76 10.06 4.76
C GLY A 44 21.07 8.84 5.64
N ALA A 45 20.04 8.14 6.16
CA ALA A 45 20.23 6.93 6.96
C ALA A 45 20.43 5.69 6.06
N ILE A 46 21.09 4.66 6.60
CA ILE A 46 21.06 3.33 6.01
C ILE A 46 19.76 2.66 6.44
N ARG A 47 18.83 2.49 5.49
CA ARG A 47 17.54 1.84 5.69
C ARG A 47 17.24 0.95 4.49
N MET A 48 17.00 -0.34 4.73
CA MET A 48 16.72 -1.33 3.69
C MET A 48 15.23 -1.30 3.33
N ASP A 49 14.74 -0.15 2.89
CA ASP A 49 13.35 0.03 2.48
C ASP A 49 13.19 -0.24 0.99
N CYS A 50 12.65 -1.41 0.64
CA CYS A 50 12.41 -1.82 -0.74
C CYS A 50 11.41 -0.92 -1.50
N SER A 51 10.70 -0.03 -0.80
CA SER A 51 9.77 0.93 -1.38
C SER A 51 10.31 2.36 -1.50
N SER A 52 11.56 2.61 -1.07
CA SER A 52 12.21 3.92 -1.19
C SER A 52 13.08 3.98 -2.45
N GLU A 53 12.84 4.98 -3.31
CA GLU A 53 13.68 5.22 -4.49
C GLU A 53 15.15 5.46 -4.15
N CYS A 54 15.44 6.13 -3.03
CA CYS A 54 16.81 6.41 -2.59
C CYS A 54 17.55 5.13 -2.20
N ALA A 55 16.91 4.29 -1.37
CA ALA A 55 17.48 3.00 -0.96
C ALA A 55 17.61 2.02 -2.15
N MET A 56 16.68 2.11 -3.11
CA MET A 56 16.61 1.27 -4.31
C MET A 56 17.47 1.78 -5.47
N ALA A 57 18.25 2.85 -5.29
CA ALA A 57 19.01 3.50 -6.36
C ALA A 57 19.94 2.53 -7.13
N GLY A 58 20.55 1.56 -6.43
CA GLY A 58 21.39 0.53 -7.05
C GLY A 58 20.63 -0.33 -8.07
N LEU A 59 19.45 -0.85 -7.69
CA LEU A 59 18.61 -1.64 -8.60
C LEU A 59 17.99 -0.77 -9.70
N LEU A 60 17.59 0.46 -9.38
CA LEU A 60 17.02 1.42 -10.33
C LEU A 60 18.00 1.81 -11.45
N ALA A 61 19.29 1.88 -11.15
CA ALA A 61 20.34 2.10 -12.14
C ALA A 61 20.51 0.92 -13.12
N LEU A 62 20.00 -0.26 -12.76
CA LEU A 62 20.05 -1.48 -13.56
C LEU A 62 18.70 -1.84 -14.20
N ARG A 63 17.66 -1.01 -14.02
CA ARG A 63 16.27 -1.36 -14.42
C ARG A 63 16.12 -1.71 -15.90
N ASP A 64 16.90 -1.10 -16.79
CA ASP A 64 16.82 -1.34 -18.24
C ASP A 64 17.40 -2.71 -18.65
N LYS A 65 18.03 -3.45 -17.73
CA LYS A 65 18.55 -4.80 -17.98
C LYS A 65 17.52 -5.90 -17.77
N PHE A 66 16.35 -5.58 -17.22
CA PHE A 66 15.36 -6.58 -16.82
C PHE A 66 13.97 -6.18 -17.31
N ASP A 67 13.19 -7.17 -17.77
CA ASP A 67 11.76 -6.97 -18.02
C ASP A 67 11.03 -6.56 -16.74
N LEU A 68 11.45 -7.17 -15.63
CA LEU A 68 10.97 -6.93 -14.28
C LEU A 68 12.10 -7.15 -13.27
N ALA A 69 12.17 -6.29 -12.27
CA ALA A 69 13.05 -6.44 -11.12
C ALA A 69 12.29 -6.21 -9.81
N PHE A 70 12.84 -6.71 -8.71
CA PHE A 70 12.22 -6.52 -7.40
C PHE A 70 13.24 -6.53 -6.27
N ALA A 71 12.82 -6.09 -5.09
CA ALA A 71 13.57 -6.19 -3.86
C ALA A 71 12.63 -6.44 -2.67
N ASN A 72 13.21 -6.87 -1.56
CA ASN A 72 12.54 -7.08 -0.29
C ASN A 72 13.34 -6.41 0.82
N ASP A 73 12.66 -5.97 1.88
CA ASP A 73 13.30 -5.52 3.11
C ASP A 73 13.86 -6.71 3.94
N PRO A 74 14.60 -6.49 5.04
CA PRO A 74 15.38 -7.55 5.68
C PRO A 74 14.58 -8.76 6.18
N ASP A 75 13.35 -8.55 6.61
CA ASP A 75 12.38 -9.54 7.07
C ASP A 75 11.50 -10.12 5.96
N TYR A 76 11.62 -9.60 4.73
CA TYR A 76 10.98 -10.14 3.52
C TYR A 76 9.45 -10.13 3.55
N ASP A 77 8.84 -9.33 4.40
CA ASP A 77 7.39 -9.17 4.50
C ASP A 77 6.87 -8.06 3.55
N ARG A 78 7.76 -7.19 3.04
CA ARG A 78 7.46 -6.15 2.06
C ARG A 78 8.13 -6.39 0.70
N HIS A 79 7.62 -5.68 -0.30
CA HIS A 79 8.06 -5.81 -1.70
C HIS A 79 8.28 -4.45 -2.37
N GLY A 80 9.29 -4.38 -3.23
CA GLY A 80 9.52 -3.28 -4.18
C GLY A 80 9.48 -3.83 -5.60
N ILE A 81 8.66 -3.26 -6.48
CA ILE A 81 8.52 -3.70 -7.88
C ILE A 81 9.14 -2.67 -8.81
N VAL A 82 10.11 -3.08 -9.61
CA VAL A 82 10.83 -2.24 -10.57
C VAL A 82 10.56 -2.71 -11.98
N THR A 83 10.22 -1.79 -12.85
CA THR A 83 10.16 -1.97 -14.31
C THR A 83 11.15 -1.00 -14.97
N PRO A 84 11.36 -1.04 -16.30
CA PRO A 84 12.14 0.01 -16.97
C PRO A 84 11.60 1.43 -16.72
N ALA A 85 10.33 1.58 -16.37
CA ALA A 85 9.72 2.88 -16.00
C ALA A 85 10.13 3.38 -14.59
N GLY A 86 10.73 2.54 -13.75
CA GLY A 86 11.15 2.88 -12.39
C GLY A 86 10.52 2.00 -11.31
N LEU A 87 10.61 2.46 -10.06
CA LEU A 87 10.01 1.82 -8.90
C LEU A 87 8.51 2.13 -8.88
N MET A 88 7.68 1.10 -8.79
CA MET A 88 6.23 1.29 -8.68
C MET A 88 5.86 1.83 -7.31
N ASN A 89 4.91 2.77 -7.31
CA ASN A 89 4.24 3.17 -6.07
C ASN A 89 3.49 1.96 -5.48
N PRO A 90 3.61 1.67 -4.17
CA PRO A 90 2.96 0.52 -3.55
C PRO A 90 1.45 0.46 -3.78
N ASN A 91 0.73 1.57 -3.63
CA ASN A 91 -0.72 1.62 -3.88
C ASN A 91 -1.08 1.20 -5.31
N HIS A 92 -0.24 1.56 -6.28
CA HIS A 92 -0.48 1.23 -7.68
C HIS A 92 -0.38 -0.28 -7.89
N TYR A 93 0.65 -0.90 -7.30
CA TYR A 93 0.84 -2.33 -7.40
C TYR A 93 -0.24 -3.13 -6.67
N LEU A 94 -0.70 -2.68 -5.48
CA LEU A 94 -1.82 -3.32 -4.79
C LEU A 94 -3.09 -3.35 -5.65
N ALA A 95 -3.44 -2.24 -6.29
CA ALA A 95 -4.61 -2.18 -7.17
C ALA A 95 -4.48 -3.15 -8.36
N VAL A 96 -3.29 -3.25 -8.96
CA VAL A 96 -3.01 -4.18 -10.06
C VAL A 96 -3.06 -5.64 -9.59
N ALA A 97 -2.44 -5.95 -8.44
CA ALA A 97 -2.44 -7.28 -7.86
C ALA A 97 -3.86 -7.78 -7.58
N ILE A 98 -4.70 -6.94 -6.97
CA ILE A 98 -6.12 -7.23 -6.72
C ILE A 98 -6.87 -7.42 -8.04
N ASN A 99 -6.70 -6.49 -8.99
CA ASN A 99 -7.35 -6.56 -10.30
C ASN A 99 -7.04 -7.89 -11.00
N TYR A 100 -5.77 -8.31 -11.00
CA TYR A 100 -5.34 -9.54 -11.63
C TYR A 100 -5.81 -10.78 -10.88
N LEU A 101 -5.53 -10.90 -9.58
CA LEU A 101 -5.80 -12.11 -8.79
C LEU A 101 -7.27 -12.53 -8.86
N PHE A 102 -8.20 -11.60 -8.68
CA PHE A 102 -9.63 -11.90 -8.65
C PHE A 102 -10.24 -12.23 -10.03
N GLN A 103 -9.46 -12.06 -11.11
CA GLN A 103 -9.79 -12.52 -12.47
C GLN A 103 -9.07 -13.82 -12.86
N HIS A 104 -8.01 -14.20 -12.14
CA HIS A 104 -7.12 -15.33 -12.48
C HIS A 104 -7.03 -16.39 -11.37
N ARG A 105 -8.00 -16.42 -10.46
CA ARG A 105 -8.15 -17.43 -9.40
C ARG A 105 -9.57 -18.00 -9.42
N PRO A 106 -9.91 -18.86 -10.41
CA PRO A 106 -11.28 -19.36 -10.59
C PRO A 106 -11.79 -20.21 -9.42
N GLN A 107 -10.89 -20.75 -8.58
CA GLN A 107 -11.24 -21.51 -7.39
C GLN A 107 -11.67 -20.61 -6.22
N TRP A 108 -11.38 -19.31 -6.26
CA TRP A 108 -11.82 -18.37 -5.22
C TRP A 108 -13.30 -18.05 -5.39
N GLY A 109 -14.11 -18.67 -4.53
CA GLY A 109 -15.57 -18.54 -4.52
C GLY A 109 -16.03 -17.08 -4.43
N LYS A 110 -17.29 -16.84 -4.79
CA LYS A 110 -17.90 -15.49 -4.83
C LYS A 110 -17.81 -14.72 -3.50
N ASP A 111 -17.77 -15.45 -2.38
CA ASP A 111 -17.80 -14.89 -1.02
C ASP A 111 -16.40 -14.48 -0.52
N VAL A 112 -15.34 -14.82 -1.25
CA VAL A 112 -13.97 -14.37 -0.97
C VAL A 112 -13.85 -12.87 -1.24
N ALA A 113 -13.48 -12.10 -0.22
CA ALA A 113 -13.44 -10.64 -0.20
C ALA A 113 -12.03 -10.07 -0.33
N VAL A 114 -11.94 -8.75 -0.49
CA VAL A 114 -10.70 -7.97 -0.55
C VAL A 114 -10.55 -7.13 0.71
N GLY A 115 -9.49 -7.38 1.49
CA GLY A 115 -9.10 -6.57 2.62
C GLY A 115 -8.24 -5.37 2.21
N LYS A 116 -8.59 -4.18 2.70
CA LYS A 116 -7.91 -2.90 2.38
C LYS A 116 -7.78 -2.04 3.64
N THR A 117 -6.60 -1.48 3.93
CA THR A 117 -6.49 -0.44 4.98
C THR A 117 -7.14 0.86 4.49
N LEU A 118 -7.81 1.59 5.39
CA LEU A 118 -8.56 2.80 4.99
C LEU A 118 -7.71 3.93 4.39
N VAL A 119 -6.39 3.88 4.56
CA VAL A 119 -5.46 4.87 4.00
C VAL A 119 -4.80 4.39 2.70
N SER A 120 -5.11 3.17 2.25
CA SER A 120 -4.75 2.72 0.91
C SER A 120 -5.62 3.41 -0.14
N SER A 121 -5.08 3.50 -1.37
CA SER A 121 -5.69 4.19 -2.49
C SER A 121 -7.13 3.75 -2.75
N ALA A 122 -7.99 4.72 -3.07
CA ALA A 122 -9.36 4.48 -3.52
C ALA A 122 -9.43 3.93 -4.96
N MET A 123 -8.29 3.76 -5.64
CA MET A 123 -8.21 2.94 -6.86
C MET A 123 -8.62 1.49 -6.56
N ILE A 124 -8.31 0.98 -5.36
CA ILE A 124 -8.71 -0.35 -4.92
C ILE A 124 -10.23 -0.45 -4.88
N ASP A 125 -10.93 0.56 -4.37
CA ASP A 125 -12.39 0.59 -4.28
C ASP A 125 -13.01 0.50 -5.68
N ARG A 126 -12.47 1.26 -6.64
CA ARG A 126 -12.93 1.25 -8.04
C ARG A 126 -12.70 -0.10 -8.70
N VAL A 127 -11.52 -0.69 -8.51
CA VAL A 127 -11.19 -2.04 -9.02
C VAL A 127 -12.11 -3.09 -8.42
N VAL A 128 -12.27 -3.12 -7.10
CA VAL A 128 -13.06 -4.15 -6.41
C VAL A 128 -14.54 -4.04 -6.78
N ASN A 129 -15.06 -2.82 -6.92
CA ASN A 129 -16.41 -2.57 -7.42
C ASN A 129 -16.60 -3.03 -8.88
N ASP A 130 -15.65 -2.73 -9.78
CA ASP A 130 -15.67 -3.16 -11.18
C ASP A 130 -15.68 -4.69 -11.32
N LEU A 131 -15.00 -5.39 -10.41
CA LEU A 131 -14.98 -6.85 -10.32
C LEU A 131 -16.24 -7.45 -9.69
N GLY A 132 -17.15 -6.63 -9.14
CA GLY A 132 -18.31 -7.10 -8.39
C GLY A 132 -17.94 -7.87 -7.12
N ARG A 133 -16.80 -7.56 -6.51
CA ARG A 133 -16.29 -8.22 -5.30
C ARG A 133 -16.59 -7.39 -4.05
N LYS A 134 -16.57 -8.04 -2.88
CA LYS A 134 -16.76 -7.37 -1.59
C LYS A 134 -15.45 -6.71 -1.15
N LEU A 135 -15.50 -5.41 -0.88
CA LEU A 135 -14.42 -4.67 -0.20
C LEU A 135 -14.66 -4.68 1.31
N VAL A 136 -13.61 -4.98 2.08
CA VAL A 136 -13.61 -4.88 3.53
C VAL A 136 -12.52 -3.88 3.95
N GLU A 137 -12.94 -2.63 4.16
CA GLU A 137 -12.07 -1.56 4.62
C GLU A 137 -11.86 -1.63 6.15
N VAL A 138 -10.61 -1.69 6.59
CA VAL A 138 -10.21 -1.86 8.00
C VAL A 138 -9.25 -0.76 8.46
N PRO A 139 -9.00 -0.60 9.78
CA PRO A 139 -7.99 0.33 10.29
C PRO A 139 -6.57 0.00 9.78
N VAL A 140 -5.63 0.94 9.93
CA VAL A 140 -4.21 0.66 9.63
C VAL A 140 -3.68 -0.46 10.54
N GLY A 141 -2.91 -1.37 9.97
CA GLY A 141 -2.29 -2.52 10.65
C GLY A 141 -2.73 -3.86 10.04
N PHE A 142 -1.76 -4.65 9.57
CA PHE A 142 -2.01 -5.96 8.95
C PHE A 142 -2.78 -6.97 9.81
N LYS A 143 -2.75 -6.81 11.15
CA LYS A 143 -3.48 -7.67 12.10
C LYS A 143 -4.96 -7.87 11.76
N TRP A 144 -5.58 -6.91 11.08
CA TRP A 144 -7.00 -6.97 10.70
C TRP A 144 -7.30 -7.94 9.55
N PHE A 145 -6.27 -8.42 8.85
CA PHE A 145 -6.43 -9.39 7.76
C PHE A 145 -6.14 -10.82 8.19
N VAL A 146 -5.51 -11.04 9.35
CA VAL A 146 -5.03 -12.35 9.81
C VAL A 146 -6.15 -13.38 9.84
N ASP A 147 -7.26 -13.09 10.54
CA ASP A 147 -8.38 -14.03 10.68
C ASP A 147 -9.04 -14.34 9.33
N GLY A 148 -9.21 -13.32 8.48
CA GLY A 148 -9.81 -13.50 7.16
C GLY A 148 -8.92 -14.24 6.16
N LEU A 149 -7.60 -14.06 6.23
CA LEU A 149 -6.66 -14.88 5.46
C LEU A 149 -6.63 -16.31 5.99
N PHE A 150 -6.66 -16.49 7.31
CA PHE A 150 -6.60 -17.79 7.97
C PHE A 150 -7.80 -18.67 7.62
N ASP A 151 -9.02 -18.12 7.63
CA ASP A 151 -10.25 -18.85 7.30
C ASP A 151 -10.61 -18.85 5.81
N GLY A 152 -9.86 -18.12 4.98
CA GLY A 152 -10.06 -18.02 3.52
C GLY A 152 -11.16 -17.03 3.09
N SER A 153 -11.77 -16.28 4.01
CA SER A 153 -12.76 -15.26 3.69
C SER A 153 -12.15 -14.02 3.02
N PHE A 154 -10.86 -13.74 3.23
CA PHE A 154 -10.10 -12.73 2.50
C PHE A 154 -9.15 -13.37 1.50
N GLY A 155 -9.38 -13.12 0.22
CA GLY A 155 -8.49 -13.54 -0.86
C GLY A 155 -7.18 -12.76 -0.88
N PHE A 156 -7.23 -11.53 -0.40
CA PHE A 156 -6.13 -10.58 -0.39
C PHE A 156 -6.26 -9.64 0.81
N GLY A 157 -5.14 -9.29 1.44
CA GLY A 157 -5.04 -8.19 2.40
C GLY A 157 -3.73 -7.42 2.18
N GLY A 158 -3.79 -6.09 2.15
CA GLY A 158 -2.62 -5.26 1.87
C GLY A 158 -2.63 -3.89 2.54
N GLU A 159 -1.43 -3.37 2.79
CA GLU A 159 -1.16 -2.04 3.33
C GLU A 159 -0.37 -1.20 2.32
N GLU A 160 -0.66 0.09 2.27
CA GLU A 160 -0.01 1.07 1.38
C GLU A 160 1.50 1.23 1.63
N SER A 161 1.99 0.68 2.73
CA SER A 161 3.42 0.57 3.07
C SER A 161 4.13 -0.60 2.39
N ALA A 162 3.58 -1.12 1.29
CA ALA A 162 4.17 -2.18 0.46
C ALA A 162 4.24 -3.58 1.09
N GLY A 163 3.29 -3.90 1.98
CA GLY A 163 3.15 -5.23 2.58
C GLY A 163 1.77 -5.83 2.27
N ALA A 164 1.73 -7.08 1.82
CA ALA A 164 0.48 -7.77 1.50
C ALA A 164 0.64 -9.29 1.57
N SER A 165 -0.48 -10.00 1.63
CA SER A 165 -0.54 -11.46 1.43
C SER A 165 -1.83 -11.83 0.70
N PHE A 166 -1.83 -13.01 0.07
CA PHE A 166 -2.99 -13.57 -0.62
C PHE A 166 -3.05 -15.09 -0.48
N LEU A 167 -4.23 -15.67 -0.73
CA LEU A 167 -4.46 -17.10 -0.57
C LEU A 167 -3.70 -17.93 -1.62
N ARG A 168 -3.56 -19.22 -1.33
CA ARG A 168 -3.17 -20.22 -2.33
C ARG A 168 -4.23 -20.31 -3.42
N PHE A 169 -3.91 -21.00 -4.52
CA PHE A 169 -4.85 -21.23 -5.62
C PHE A 169 -6.17 -21.84 -5.15
N ASP A 170 -6.15 -22.77 -4.19
CA ASP A 170 -7.35 -23.44 -3.67
C ASP A 170 -8.14 -22.63 -2.63
N GLY A 171 -7.72 -21.40 -2.32
CA GLY A 171 -8.38 -20.54 -1.33
C GLY A 171 -7.98 -20.83 0.13
N THR A 172 -6.95 -21.63 0.38
CA THR A 172 -6.37 -21.80 1.72
C THR A 172 -5.21 -20.83 1.98
N PRO A 173 -4.87 -20.49 3.24
CA PRO A 173 -3.80 -19.53 3.53
C PRO A 173 -2.42 -20.03 3.07
N TRP A 174 -1.64 -19.13 2.47
CA TRP A 174 -0.20 -19.32 2.27
C TRP A 174 0.59 -18.81 3.48
N SER A 175 0.47 -17.52 3.76
CA SER A 175 0.99 -16.81 4.93
C SER A 175 -0.11 -15.91 5.47
N THR A 176 -0.32 -15.93 6.79
CA THR A 176 -1.23 -15.01 7.49
C THR A 176 -0.51 -13.78 8.02
N ASP A 177 0.81 -13.67 7.82
CA ASP A 177 1.55 -12.41 7.87
C ASP A 177 1.77 -11.90 6.44
N LYS A 178 2.31 -10.69 6.28
CA LYS A 178 2.71 -10.18 4.96
C LYS A 178 3.81 -11.05 4.38
N ASP A 179 3.83 -11.18 3.06
CA ASP A 179 4.83 -11.99 2.35
C ASP A 179 5.27 -11.24 1.08
N GLY A 180 6.48 -10.69 1.15
CA GLY A 180 7.07 -9.93 0.05
C GLY A 180 7.48 -10.82 -1.13
N ILE A 181 7.78 -12.10 -0.90
CA ILE A 181 8.21 -13.03 -1.97
C ILE A 181 7.04 -13.34 -2.88
N ILE A 182 5.87 -13.72 -2.34
CA ILE A 182 4.69 -14.02 -3.18
C ILE A 182 4.23 -12.79 -3.94
N MET A 183 4.37 -11.59 -3.36
CA MET A 183 4.03 -10.34 -4.03
C MET A 183 4.99 -10.01 -5.18
N CYS A 184 6.29 -10.29 -5.04
CA CYS A 184 7.27 -10.18 -6.12
C CYS A 184 7.02 -11.21 -7.23
N LEU A 185 6.78 -12.47 -6.88
CA LEU A 185 6.48 -13.54 -7.84
C LEU A 185 5.15 -13.30 -8.58
N LEU A 186 4.16 -12.70 -7.92
CA LEU A 186 2.91 -12.31 -8.55
C LEU A 186 3.14 -11.27 -9.67
N ALA A 187 4.08 -10.34 -9.51
CA ALA A 187 4.40 -9.37 -10.56
C ALA A 187 4.96 -10.08 -11.81
N ALA A 188 5.78 -11.11 -11.60
CA ALA A 188 6.29 -11.95 -12.68
C ALA A 188 5.16 -12.78 -13.32
N GLU A 189 4.24 -13.35 -12.53
CA GLU A 189 3.06 -14.07 -13.04
C GLU A 189 2.18 -13.16 -13.91
N ILE A 190 1.84 -11.95 -13.42
CA ILE A 190 1.09 -10.94 -14.16
C ILE A 190 1.75 -10.67 -15.52
N THR A 191 3.06 -10.44 -15.51
CA THR A 191 3.83 -10.15 -16.72
C THR A 191 3.79 -11.33 -17.70
N ALA A 192 4.01 -12.54 -17.20
CA ALA A 192 4.06 -13.75 -18.01
C ALA A 192 2.70 -14.13 -18.62
N VAL A 193 1.62 -14.04 -17.83
CA VAL A 193 0.27 -14.46 -18.25
C VAL A 193 -0.37 -13.43 -19.20
N THR A 194 -0.15 -12.14 -18.93
CA THR A 194 -0.85 -11.06 -19.66
C THR A 194 -0.01 -10.44 -20.77
N GLY A 195 1.30 -10.67 -20.79
CA GLY A 195 2.25 -10.01 -21.69
C GLY A 195 2.48 -8.52 -21.38
N LYS A 196 2.01 -8.02 -20.23
CA LYS A 196 2.17 -6.64 -19.78
C LYS A 196 2.68 -6.61 -18.34
N ASN A 197 3.68 -5.80 -18.06
CA ASN A 197 4.20 -5.63 -16.70
C ASN A 197 3.17 -4.88 -15.82
N PRO A 198 3.29 -4.96 -14.47
CA PRO A 198 2.28 -4.36 -13.59
C PRO A 198 2.14 -2.83 -13.73
N GLN A 199 3.18 -2.11 -14.13
CA GLN A 199 3.09 -0.66 -14.35
C GLN A 199 2.22 -0.34 -15.58
N GLU A 200 2.29 -1.15 -16.63
CA GLU A 200 1.41 -1.03 -17.79
C GLU A 200 -0.06 -1.28 -17.41
N HIS A 201 -0.32 -2.29 -16.58
CA HIS A 201 -1.66 -2.52 -16.01
C HIS A 201 -2.17 -1.33 -15.21
N TYR A 202 -1.31 -0.74 -14.36
CA TYR A 202 -1.71 0.45 -13.61
C TYR A 202 -2.04 1.62 -14.54
N ASN A 203 -1.27 1.81 -15.61
CA ASN A 203 -1.55 2.85 -16.61
C ASN A 203 -2.93 2.64 -17.27
N GLU A 204 -3.38 1.39 -17.45
CA GLU A 204 -4.73 1.08 -17.94
C GLU A 204 -5.81 1.37 -16.91
N LEU A 205 -5.59 1.02 -15.64
CA LEU A 205 -6.49 1.39 -14.54
C LEU A 205 -6.61 2.91 -14.41
N ALA A 206 -5.49 3.63 -14.49
CA ALA A 206 -5.46 5.09 -14.45
C ALA A 206 -6.16 5.73 -15.66
N LYS A 207 -6.12 5.11 -16.86
CA LYS A 207 -6.91 5.56 -18.01
C LYS A 207 -8.42 5.35 -17.82
N ARG A 208 -8.80 4.22 -17.22
CA ARG A 208 -10.22 3.87 -16.99
C ARG A 208 -10.85 4.68 -15.86
N PHE A 209 -10.11 4.87 -14.78
CA PHE A 209 -10.62 5.45 -13.54
C PHE A 209 -10.00 6.80 -13.19
N GLY A 210 -9.11 7.36 -14.00
CA GLY A 210 -8.33 8.55 -13.64
C GLY A 210 -7.08 8.20 -12.83
N ALA A 211 -6.08 9.07 -12.88
CA ALA A 211 -4.79 8.89 -12.23
C ALA A 211 -4.77 9.63 -10.87
N PRO A 212 -5.01 8.94 -9.74
CA PRO A 212 -5.03 9.60 -8.44
C PRO A 212 -3.66 10.14 -8.06
N SER A 213 -3.67 11.31 -7.43
CA SER A 213 -2.51 11.91 -6.78
C SER A 213 -2.63 11.65 -5.29
N TYR A 214 -1.65 10.93 -4.72
CA TYR A 214 -1.62 10.54 -3.31
C TYR A 214 -0.45 11.22 -2.58
N ASN A 215 -0.64 11.61 -1.33
CA ASN A 215 0.43 12.16 -0.51
C ASN A 215 0.22 11.87 0.99
N ARG A 216 1.33 11.90 1.73
CA ARG A 216 1.35 11.77 3.19
C ARG A 216 2.10 12.96 3.80
N LEU A 217 1.42 13.66 4.69
CA LEU A 217 1.97 14.76 5.48
C LEU A 217 2.13 14.35 6.94
N GLN A 218 3.00 15.06 7.65
CA GLN A 218 3.07 15.01 9.11
C GLN A 218 3.09 16.42 9.67
N ALA A 219 2.42 16.60 10.81
CA ALA A 219 2.43 17.85 11.55
C ALA A 219 2.59 17.56 13.05
N ALA A 220 3.27 18.46 13.76
CA ALA A 220 3.44 18.35 15.20
C ALA A 220 2.08 18.41 15.91
N ALA A 221 1.94 17.65 17.00
CA ALA A 221 0.80 17.72 17.89
C ALA A 221 1.22 17.41 19.32
N THR A 222 0.61 18.12 20.26
CA THR A 222 0.80 17.83 21.68
C THR A 222 0.21 16.46 22.03
N SER A 223 0.65 15.88 23.15
CA SER A 223 0.07 14.64 23.66
C SER A 223 -1.45 14.74 23.88
N ALA A 224 -1.96 15.91 24.32
CA ALA A 224 -3.38 16.17 24.49
C ALA A 224 -4.13 16.15 23.15
N GLN A 225 -3.59 16.82 22.13
CA GLN A 225 -4.14 16.80 20.77
C GLN A 225 -4.15 15.40 20.16
N LYS A 226 -3.09 14.60 20.35
CA LYS A 226 -3.06 13.20 19.90
C LYS A 226 -4.15 12.36 20.57
N ALA A 227 -4.35 12.54 21.89
CA ALA A 227 -5.39 11.84 22.63
C ALA A 227 -6.79 12.25 22.16
N ALA A 228 -7.03 13.54 21.89
CA ALA A 228 -8.30 14.03 21.36
C ALA A 228 -8.56 13.50 19.93
N LEU A 229 -7.55 13.49 19.06
CA LEU A 229 -7.67 12.99 17.68
C LEU A 229 -8.15 11.54 17.62
N SER A 230 -7.69 10.70 18.55
CA SER A 230 -8.11 9.29 18.62
C SER A 230 -9.52 9.05 19.16
N LYS A 231 -10.18 10.08 19.71
CA LYS A 231 -11.50 10.02 20.36
C LYS A 231 -12.55 10.88 19.67
N LEU A 232 -12.28 11.34 18.45
CA LEU A 232 -13.24 12.13 17.68
C LEU A 232 -14.52 11.31 17.40
N SER A 233 -15.64 12.02 17.29
CA SER A 233 -16.88 11.50 16.72
C SER A 233 -17.17 12.20 15.38
N PRO A 234 -17.89 11.56 14.44
CA PRO A 234 -18.16 12.14 13.12
C PRO A 234 -18.83 13.52 13.17
N GLU A 235 -19.67 13.77 14.18
CA GLU A 235 -20.46 14.99 14.35
C GLU A 235 -19.61 16.20 14.78
N MET A 236 -18.39 15.96 15.28
CA MET A 236 -17.44 17.03 15.60
C MET A 236 -16.90 17.73 14.34
N VAL A 237 -17.03 17.11 13.17
CA VAL A 237 -16.59 17.68 11.89
C VAL A 237 -17.76 18.43 11.25
N SER A 238 -17.80 19.74 11.46
CA SER A 238 -18.86 20.62 10.93
C SER A 238 -18.73 20.94 9.44
N ALA A 239 -17.55 20.71 8.84
CA ALA A 239 -17.31 20.93 7.42
C ALA A 239 -18.30 20.12 6.58
N SER A 240 -18.93 20.77 5.60
CA SER A 240 -19.86 20.15 4.65
C SER A 240 -19.25 19.89 3.28
N THR A 241 -18.11 20.52 2.99
CA THR A 241 -17.35 20.38 1.74
C THR A 241 -15.88 20.09 2.02
N LEU A 242 -15.22 19.44 1.08
CA LEU A 242 -13.77 19.23 1.05
C LEU A 242 -13.27 19.49 -0.37
N ALA A 243 -12.38 20.47 -0.53
CA ALA A 243 -11.77 20.88 -1.80
C ALA A 243 -12.78 21.24 -2.91
N GLY A 244 -13.94 21.77 -2.53
CA GLY A 244 -15.02 22.18 -3.44
C GLY A 244 -16.11 21.13 -3.65
N ASP A 245 -15.92 19.90 -3.18
CA ASP A 245 -16.91 18.82 -3.31
C ASP A 245 -17.68 18.59 -2.00
N PRO A 246 -18.96 18.18 -2.04
CA PRO A 246 -19.70 17.78 -0.85
C PRO A 246 -19.05 16.58 -0.14
N ILE A 247 -18.96 16.66 1.19
CA ILE A 247 -18.49 15.54 2.02
C ILE A 247 -19.55 14.44 2.03
N THR A 248 -19.18 13.26 1.54
CA THR A 248 -20.02 12.07 1.47
C THR A 248 -19.92 11.20 2.72
N ALA A 249 -18.78 11.24 3.43
CA ALA A 249 -18.59 10.50 4.67
C ALA A 249 -17.61 11.18 5.64
N ARG A 250 -17.90 11.00 6.93
CA ARG A 250 -17.04 11.35 8.08
C ARG A 250 -16.95 10.10 8.94
N LEU A 251 -15.75 9.52 9.04
CA LEU A 251 -15.53 8.19 9.61
C LEU A 251 -14.55 8.26 10.76
N THR A 252 -14.93 7.68 11.90
CA THR A 252 -14.04 7.44 13.04
C THR A 252 -13.94 5.94 13.39
N ALA A 253 -14.73 5.12 12.69
CA ALA A 253 -14.64 3.66 12.64
C ALA A 253 -14.58 3.18 11.18
N ALA A 254 -13.92 2.05 10.95
CA ALA A 254 -13.72 1.50 9.61
C ALA A 254 -15.00 0.81 9.10
N PRO A 255 -15.45 1.06 7.85
CA PRO A 255 -16.72 0.55 7.35
C PRO A 255 -16.80 -0.99 7.25
N GLY A 256 -15.68 -1.67 7.04
CA GLY A 256 -15.65 -3.11 6.79
C GLY A 256 -15.82 -3.97 8.04
N ASN A 257 -15.34 -3.52 9.20
CA ASN A 257 -15.36 -4.29 10.45
C ASN A 257 -15.86 -3.51 11.68
N GLY A 258 -16.19 -2.22 11.55
CA GLY A 258 -16.65 -1.37 12.64
C GLY A 258 -15.59 -1.02 13.69
N ALA A 259 -14.33 -1.43 13.51
CA ALA A 259 -13.26 -1.13 14.44
C ALA A 259 -12.91 0.37 14.40
N SER A 260 -12.59 0.95 15.56
CA SER A 260 -12.13 2.34 15.63
C SER A 260 -10.86 2.54 14.79
N ILE A 261 -10.82 3.62 14.03
CA ILE A 261 -9.65 4.04 13.27
C ILE A 261 -8.59 4.68 14.20
N GLY A 262 -9.00 5.12 15.39
CA GLY A 262 -8.17 5.94 16.27
C GLY A 262 -7.81 7.27 15.63
N GLY A 263 -8.74 7.85 14.88
CA GLY A 263 -8.54 9.05 14.07
C GLY A 263 -9.81 9.42 13.29
N LEU A 264 -9.62 10.16 12.20
CA LEU A 264 -10.70 10.64 11.34
C LEU A 264 -10.38 10.35 9.87
N LYS A 265 -11.38 9.94 9.09
CA LYS A 265 -11.34 9.95 7.62
C LYS A 265 -12.53 10.74 7.08
N VAL A 266 -12.28 11.63 6.12
CA VAL A 266 -13.30 12.44 5.44
C VAL A 266 -13.20 12.17 3.95
N MET A 267 -14.35 11.98 3.30
CA MET A 267 -14.43 11.56 1.90
C MET A 267 -15.37 12.45 1.09
N THR A 268 -15.05 12.60 -0.19
CA THR A 268 -15.92 13.05 -1.28
C THR A 268 -15.87 12.01 -2.41
N ASP A 269 -16.59 12.24 -3.49
CA ASP A 269 -16.53 11.35 -4.67
C ASP A 269 -15.16 11.43 -5.41
N ASN A 270 -14.44 12.54 -5.26
CA ASN A 270 -13.21 12.83 -5.99
C ASN A 270 -11.94 12.69 -5.15
N GLY A 271 -12.04 12.61 -3.82
CA GLY A 271 -10.88 12.53 -2.95
C GLY A 271 -11.23 12.31 -1.49
N TRP A 272 -10.19 12.12 -0.69
CA TRP A 272 -10.33 11.88 0.74
C TRP A 272 -9.07 12.31 1.48
N PHE A 273 -9.21 12.53 2.79
CA PHE A 273 -8.08 12.54 3.71
C PHE A 273 -8.36 11.70 4.95
N ALA A 274 -7.31 11.18 5.58
CA ALA A 274 -7.36 10.51 6.86
C ALA A 274 -6.27 11.05 7.79
N ALA A 275 -6.65 11.42 9.01
CA ALA A 275 -5.78 11.93 10.04
C ALA A 275 -5.70 10.94 11.22
N ARG A 276 -4.48 10.62 11.66
CA ARG A 276 -4.25 9.73 12.80
C ARG A 276 -3.02 10.14 13.62
N PRO A 277 -3.01 9.91 14.94
CA PRO A 277 -1.85 10.19 15.75
C PRO A 277 -0.65 9.31 15.34
N SER A 278 0.55 9.87 15.38
CA SER A 278 1.78 9.10 15.21
C SER A 278 2.02 8.24 16.46
N GLY A 279 2.38 6.98 16.26
CA GLY A 279 2.68 6.05 17.36
C GLY A 279 4.03 6.31 18.03
N THR A 280 4.96 6.95 17.32
CA THR A 280 6.37 7.07 17.74
C THR A 280 6.82 8.51 17.99
N GLU A 281 6.04 9.50 17.56
CA GLU A 281 6.42 10.92 17.57
C GLU A 281 5.28 11.78 18.11
N ASP A 282 5.60 12.96 18.65
CA ASP A 282 4.62 14.00 19.02
C ASP A 282 4.09 14.73 17.78
N ALA A 283 3.44 13.94 16.94
CA ALA A 283 2.91 14.34 15.65
C ALA A 283 1.62 13.56 15.34
N TYR A 284 0.88 14.04 14.34
CA TYR A 284 -0.13 13.28 13.62
C TYR A 284 0.23 13.21 12.13
N LYS A 285 -0.28 12.19 11.46
CA LYS A 285 -0.09 11.96 10.02
C LYS A 285 -1.41 12.22 9.30
N ILE A 286 -1.33 12.92 8.19
CA ILE A 286 -2.43 13.06 7.22
C ILE A 286 -2.05 12.25 5.99
N TYR A 287 -2.96 11.39 5.57
CA TYR A 287 -2.94 10.71 4.28
C TYR A 287 -4.01 11.34 3.42
N CYS A 288 -3.75 11.58 2.14
CA CYS A 288 -4.74 12.18 1.26
C CYS A 288 -4.56 11.71 -0.17
N GLU A 289 -5.67 11.71 -0.90
CA GLU A 289 -5.72 11.32 -2.29
C GLU A 289 -6.75 12.14 -3.05
N SER A 290 -6.46 12.43 -4.31
CA SER A 290 -7.37 13.11 -5.25
C SER A 290 -7.31 12.45 -6.61
N PHE A 291 -8.47 12.10 -7.18
CA PHE A 291 -8.59 11.66 -8.57
C PHE A 291 -8.59 12.81 -9.60
N LEU A 292 -8.63 14.07 -9.14
CA LEU A 292 -8.56 15.26 -9.98
C LEU A 292 -7.12 15.79 -10.13
N GLY A 293 -6.13 15.05 -9.63
CA GLY A 293 -4.71 15.39 -9.76
C GLY A 293 -4.15 16.21 -8.59
N GLU A 294 -2.92 16.68 -8.77
CA GLU A 294 -2.07 17.23 -7.71
C GLU A 294 -2.58 18.55 -7.13
N GLU A 295 -3.05 19.49 -7.95
CA GLU A 295 -3.56 20.77 -7.48
C GLU A 295 -4.77 20.59 -6.55
N HIS A 296 -5.71 19.73 -6.95
CA HIS A 296 -6.85 19.38 -6.10
C HIS A 296 -6.41 18.61 -4.84
N ARG A 297 -5.41 17.73 -4.94
CA ARG A 297 -4.83 17.06 -3.75
C ARG A 297 -4.23 18.06 -2.77
N LYS A 298 -3.49 19.07 -3.24
CA LYS A 298 -2.93 20.14 -2.38
C LYS A 298 -4.03 20.96 -1.70
N GLN A 299 -5.17 21.15 -2.36
CA GLN A 299 -6.33 21.77 -1.72
C GLN A 299 -6.92 20.87 -0.62
N ILE A 300 -7.04 19.56 -0.86
CA ILE A 300 -7.40 18.58 0.19
C ILE A 300 -6.41 18.63 1.35
N GLU A 301 -5.11 18.66 1.08
CA GLU A 301 -4.06 18.75 2.11
C GLU A 301 -4.26 19.98 3.01
N LYS A 302 -4.51 21.15 2.39
CA LYS A 302 -4.75 22.40 3.11
C LYS A 302 -5.99 22.32 4.00
N GLU A 303 -7.13 21.91 3.44
CA GLU A 303 -8.39 21.82 4.18
C GLU A 303 -8.34 20.71 5.25
N ALA A 304 -7.61 19.62 5.03
CA ALA A 304 -7.39 18.59 6.03
C ALA A 304 -6.69 19.14 7.27
N VAL A 305 -5.64 19.97 7.09
CA VAL A 305 -4.95 20.62 8.21
C VAL A 305 -5.88 21.60 8.94
N GLU A 306 -6.69 22.36 8.21
CA GLU A 306 -7.67 23.29 8.78
C GLU A 306 -8.72 22.53 9.62
N ILE A 307 -9.31 21.47 9.08
CA ILE A 307 -10.30 20.63 9.76
C ILE A 307 -9.70 19.98 11.00
N VAL A 308 -8.51 19.37 10.89
CA VAL A 308 -7.84 18.75 12.04
C VAL A 308 -7.49 19.78 13.12
N SER A 309 -7.05 20.98 12.72
CA SER A 309 -6.72 22.04 13.68
C SER A 309 -7.96 22.53 14.43
N GLU A 310 -9.10 22.67 13.74
CA GLU A 310 -10.35 23.15 14.36
C GLU A 310 -10.92 22.13 15.36
N VAL A 311 -10.97 20.83 14.99
CA VAL A 311 -11.49 19.79 15.91
C VAL A 311 -10.59 19.54 17.12
N LEU A 312 -9.32 19.94 17.05
CA LEU A 312 -8.34 19.80 18.14
C LEU A 312 -8.09 21.10 18.92
N LYS A 313 -8.73 22.21 18.54
CA LYS A 313 -8.47 23.55 19.12
C LYS A 313 -8.79 23.66 20.60
N ASN A 314 -9.74 22.88 21.08
CA ASN A 314 -10.21 22.88 22.47
C ASN A 314 -9.61 21.72 23.30
N ALA A 315 -8.62 21.00 22.76
CA ALA A 315 -7.97 19.87 23.41
C ALA A 315 -6.82 20.28 24.35
#